data_AF-A0A968STB5-F1
#
_entry.id   AF-A0A968STB5-F1
#
_cell.length_a   1.000
_cell.length_b   1.000
_cell.length_c   1.000
_cell.angle_alpha   90.00
_cell.angle_beta   90.00
_cell.angle_gamma   90.00
#
_symmetry.space_group_name_H-M   'P 1'
#
loop_
_entity.id
_entity.type
_entity.pdbx_description
1 polymer ?
#
loop_
_entity_poly.entity_id
_entity_poly.type
_entity_poly.pdbx_seq_one_letter_code
_entity_poly.pdbx_strand_id
1 'polypeptide(L)'
;MTTNMTIEGGLLSPDIVERITELEGQRPGDFGLNPNRTMADGIAGVFLTARAHWKLFQDRLADARDDASITTITRQQWVLPLLGLLDYQLVFQRSAAMVDGRPYALSHRAGETDAAPPVHVVAVDQPLGERQGRGSIAPHALLQDYLNRTEQLWGIVTDGYTLRLLRDSSYFSRPTYVEFDLRQIFDGDRLDEFILFYRLVHRSRLPIDGNDATCLLERYHLQAVEQGDRIRDGLRIAVEEAIRHLGNGLLRHQHNQELRERLESGKLTTRAFYQQLLYTIYRFLFLMVAEERNLLVDHKDTKDTKAAQEHIQEELGALRAFVVNPDYYREHYSVARLRLLADEPLTAPERFDDLWLGLQTLFLALRDERMAAALGMPPLNGQLFEERELDRALISNRDLLLAVRAFSSFTPPGEHVRRRVNYSALDVEELGSVYESLLDYSQRLAPTRCMACASTWCWARLAAPLAHTTPTARWGMNWCRPRSCRGSKKSCAG
;
A
#
# COMPACT_ATOMS: atom_id res chain seq x y z
N MET A 1 -7.96 -0.42 -13.64
CA MET A 1 -7.09 -0.01 -14.76
C MET A 1 -5.67 -0.32 -14.33
N THR A 2 -5.01 -1.25 -15.00
CA THR A 2 -3.59 -1.55 -14.77
C THR A 2 -2.78 -0.44 -15.42
N THR A 3 -2.25 0.48 -14.62
CA THR A 3 -1.29 1.49 -15.05
C THR A 3 0.02 0.79 -15.43
N ASN A 4 0.64 1.12 -16.57
CA ASN A 4 1.96 0.61 -16.98
C ASN A 4 3.13 1.18 -16.17
N MET A 5 2.84 1.58 -14.93
CA MET A 5 3.79 2.05 -13.94
C MET A 5 3.65 1.18 -12.69
N THR A 6 4.77 0.63 -12.23
CA THR A 6 4.83 -0.15 -10.99
C THR A 6 5.70 0.57 -9.98
N ILE A 7 5.26 0.64 -8.73
CA ILE A 7 6.01 1.25 -7.63
C ILE A 7 6.34 0.16 -6.62
N GLU A 8 7.62 -0.06 -6.40
CA GLU A 8 8.14 -1.05 -5.46
C GLU A 8 8.82 -0.36 -4.28
N GLY A 9 8.65 -0.93 -3.08
CA GLY A 9 9.29 -0.46 -1.85
C GLY A 9 8.87 0.94 -1.41
N GLY A 10 7.69 1.42 -1.82
CA GLY A 10 7.12 2.70 -1.38
C GLY A 10 7.90 3.94 -1.81
N LEU A 11 8.67 3.87 -2.91
CA LEU A 11 9.50 4.99 -3.37
C LEU A 11 8.68 6.27 -3.58
N LEU A 12 7.45 6.12 -4.07
CA LEU A 12 6.42 7.15 -4.12
C LEU A 12 5.11 6.54 -3.59
N SER A 13 4.22 7.37 -3.04
CA SER A 13 2.87 6.91 -2.67
C SER A 13 1.90 7.04 -3.86
N PRO A 14 0.87 6.20 -3.96
CA PRO A 14 -0.18 6.38 -4.96
C PRO A 14 -0.88 7.75 -4.90
N ASP A 15 -1.00 8.36 -3.70
CA ASP A 15 -1.54 9.73 -3.53
C ASP A 15 -0.67 10.77 -4.24
N ILE A 16 0.66 10.67 -4.11
CA ILE A 16 1.62 11.56 -4.78
C ILE A 16 1.50 11.43 -6.31
N VAL A 17 1.24 10.22 -6.81
CA VAL A 17 1.05 9.96 -8.24
C VAL A 17 -0.28 10.54 -8.74
N GLU A 18 -1.38 10.28 -8.03
CA GLU A 18 -2.71 10.79 -8.38
C GLU A 18 -2.74 12.32 -8.39
N ARG A 19 -2.05 12.95 -7.44
CA ARG A 19 -2.02 14.40 -7.26
C ARG A 19 -0.79 15.05 -7.89
N ILE A 20 -0.07 14.33 -8.76
CA ILE A 20 1.20 14.81 -9.33
C ILE A 20 1.07 16.18 -9.99
N THR A 21 -0.08 16.53 -10.56
CA THR A 21 -0.31 17.82 -11.21
C THR A 21 -0.42 19.00 -10.23
N GLU A 22 -0.69 18.73 -8.96
CA GLU A 22 -0.82 19.72 -7.88
C GLU A 22 0.52 20.01 -7.17
N LEU A 23 1.54 19.16 -7.41
CA LEU A 23 2.82 19.24 -6.72
C LEU A 23 3.69 20.38 -7.25
N GLU A 24 4.69 20.77 -6.45
CA GLU A 24 5.68 21.78 -6.81
C GLU A 24 6.41 21.39 -8.11
N GLY A 25 6.67 22.38 -8.98
CA GLY A 25 7.45 22.18 -10.21
C GLY A 25 6.66 21.59 -11.37
N GLN A 26 5.33 21.58 -11.34
CA GLN A 26 4.51 20.88 -12.34
C GLN A 26 3.97 21.80 -13.45
N ARG A 27 4.48 23.05 -13.53
CA ARG A 27 4.09 24.05 -14.53
C ARG A 27 4.94 23.90 -15.80
N PRO A 28 4.48 24.34 -16.98
CA PRO A 28 5.21 24.20 -18.24
C PRO A 28 6.67 24.68 -18.19
N GLY A 29 6.93 25.85 -17.59
CA GLY A 29 8.28 26.41 -17.48
C GLY A 29 9.25 25.57 -16.64
N ASP A 30 8.74 24.75 -15.72
CA ASP A 30 9.55 23.85 -14.88
C ASP A 30 10.06 22.63 -15.68
N PHE A 31 9.60 22.46 -16.93
CA PHE A 31 10.03 21.42 -17.89
C PHE A 31 10.72 22.01 -19.12
N GLY A 32 11.15 23.28 -19.08
CA GLY A 32 11.75 23.94 -20.24
C GLY A 32 10.76 24.20 -21.40
N LEU A 33 9.46 23.94 -21.21
CA LEU A 33 8.44 24.17 -22.23
C LEU A 33 8.11 25.65 -22.34
N ASN A 34 7.68 26.07 -23.54
CA ASN A 34 7.23 27.43 -23.78
C ASN A 34 6.05 27.76 -22.83
N PRO A 35 6.15 28.83 -22.02
CA PRO A 35 5.12 29.18 -21.03
C PRO A 35 3.75 29.52 -21.65
N ASN A 36 3.71 29.84 -22.96
CA ASN A 36 2.47 30.13 -23.68
C ASN A 36 1.76 28.85 -24.21
N ARG A 37 2.36 27.67 -24.07
CA ARG A 37 1.72 26.40 -24.41
C ARG A 37 1.13 25.74 -23.17
N THR A 38 0.02 25.02 -23.36
CA THR A 38 -0.50 24.17 -22.29
C THR A 38 0.48 23.02 -22.02
N MET A 39 0.52 22.56 -20.78
CA MET A 39 1.36 21.42 -20.38
C MET A 39 1.01 20.17 -21.19
N ALA A 40 -0.28 19.93 -21.42
CA ALA A 40 -0.75 18.77 -22.20
C ALA A 40 -0.26 18.83 -23.66
N ASP A 41 -0.38 19.97 -24.33
CA ASP A 41 0.06 20.13 -25.73
C ASP A 41 1.58 19.98 -25.86
N GLY A 42 2.33 20.51 -24.88
CA GLY A 42 3.78 20.39 -24.83
C GLY A 42 4.23 18.93 -24.77
N ILE A 43 3.68 18.17 -23.80
CA ILE A 43 4.01 16.74 -23.64
C ILE A 43 3.53 15.92 -24.84
N ALA A 44 2.33 16.20 -25.38
CA ALA A 44 1.83 15.50 -26.56
C ALA A 44 2.77 15.66 -27.78
N GLY A 45 3.36 16.84 -27.98
CA GLY A 45 4.36 17.06 -29.01
C GLY A 45 5.63 16.22 -28.80
N VAL A 46 6.10 16.13 -27.54
CA VAL A 46 7.24 15.27 -27.18
C VAL A 46 6.90 13.79 -27.43
N PHE A 47 5.71 13.36 -27.04
CA PHE A 47 5.24 11.98 -27.24
C PHE A 47 5.21 11.58 -28.71
N LEU A 48 4.69 12.44 -29.58
CA LEU A 48 4.68 12.19 -31.04
C LEU A 48 6.09 12.04 -31.61
N THR A 49 7.03 12.84 -31.12
CA THR A 49 8.45 12.75 -31.53
C THR A 49 9.08 11.45 -31.02
N ALA A 50 8.85 11.11 -29.76
CA ALA A 50 9.30 9.85 -29.18
C ALA A 50 8.72 8.63 -29.92
N ARG A 51 7.44 8.65 -30.32
CA ARG A 51 6.83 7.58 -31.12
C ARG A 51 7.53 7.36 -32.47
N ALA A 52 7.99 8.43 -33.12
CA ALA A 52 8.76 8.31 -34.36
C ALA A 52 10.09 7.60 -34.12
N HIS A 53 10.80 7.93 -33.03
CA HIS A 53 12.01 7.21 -32.61
C HIS A 53 11.72 5.75 -32.23
N TRP A 54 10.62 5.48 -31.54
CA TRP A 54 10.20 4.13 -31.18
C TRP A 54 10.01 3.26 -32.41
N LYS A 55 9.26 3.77 -33.40
CA LYS A 55 9.06 3.06 -34.66
C LYS A 55 10.38 2.77 -35.38
N LEU A 56 11.24 3.78 -35.51
CA LEU A 56 12.55 3.61 -36.12
C LEU A 56 13.39 2.55 -35.39
N PHE A 57 13.34 2.53 -34.06
CA PHE A 57 14.02 1.55 -33.25
C PHE A 57 13.49 0.13 -33.50
N GLN A 58 12.17 -0.06 -33.52
CA GLN A 58 11.56 -1.36 -33.81
C GLN A 58 11.92 -1.85 -35.21
N ASP A 59 11.84 -0.98 -36.23
CA ASP A 59 12.23 -1.32 -37.60
C ASP A 59 13.71 -1.75 -37.66
N ARG A 60 14.60 -1.00 -36.98
CA ARG A 60 16.05 -1.32 -36.91
C ARG A 60 16.35 -2.60 -36.14
N LEU A 61 15.57 -2.91 -35.10
CA LEU A 61 15.71 -4.13 -34.33
C LEU A 61 15.25 -5.34 -35.14
N ALA A 62 14.16 -5.21 -35.90
CA ALA A 62 13.67 -6.26 -36.80
C ALA A 62 14.63 -6.55 -37.97
N ASP A 63 15.30 -5.51 -38.47
CA ASP A 63 16.29 -5.62 -39.56
C ASP A 63 17.71 -5.97 -39.07
N ALA A 64 17.91 -6.14 -37.76
CA ALA A 64 19.22 -6.40 -37.17
C ALA A 64 19.74 -7.78 -37.63
N ARG A 65 20.98 -7.80 -38.14
CA ARG A 65 21.69 -9.05 -38.46
C ARG A 65 22.29 -9.66 -37.20
N ASP A 66 22.63 -10.95 -37.25
CA ASP A 66 23.18 -11.71 -36.11
C ASP A 66 24.47 -11.10 -35.51
N ASP A 67 25.22 -10.30 -36.27
CA ASP A 67 26.45 -9.62 -35.82
C ASP A 67 26.21 -8.20 -35.27
N ALA A 68 24.98 -7.68 -35.35
CA ALA A 68 24.66 -6.34 -34.89
C ALA A 68 24.65 -6.27 -33.35
N SER A 69 25.27 -5.23 -32.80
CA SER A 69 25.21 -4.95 -31.36
C SER A 69 23.81 -4.42 -30.98
N ILE A 70 22.97 -5.29 -30.43
CA ILE A 70 21.63 -4.94 -29.93
C ILE A 70 21.72 -3.79 -28.90
N THR A 71 22.68 -3.84 -27.97
CA THR A 71 22.94 -2.75 -27.02
C THR A 71 23.15 -1.40 -27.72
N THR A 72 23.87 -1.38 -28.85
CA THR A 72 24.12 -0.16 -29.59
C THR A 72 22.87 0.34 -30.30
N ILE A 73 22.05 -0.55 -30.85
CA ILE A 73 20.76 -0.20 -31.45
C ILE A 73 19.84 0.40 -30.38
N THR A 74 19.62 -0.31 -29.27
CA THR A 74 18.81 0.16 -28.13
C THR A 74 19.27 1.53 -27.63
N ARG A 75 20.58 1.69 -27.41
CA ARG A 75 21.15 2.95 -26.91
C ARG A 75 21.00 4.09 -27.90
N GLN A 76 21.48 3.92 -29.13
CA GLN A 76 21.64 5.02 -30.09
C GLN A 76 20.33 5.39 -30.81
N GLN A 77 19.48 4.40 -31.11
CA GLN A 77 18.25 4.63 -31.87
C GLN A 77 17.05 4.95 -30.99
N TRP A 78 17.09 4.57 -29.71
CA TRP A 78 15.95 4.71 -28.81
C TRP A 78 16.24 5.48 -27.53
N VAL A 79 17.08 4.95 -26.65
CA VAL A 79 17.23 5.48 -25.29
C VAL A 79 17.85 6.88 -25.27
N LEU A 80 18.92 7.12 -26.06
CA LEU A 80 19.54 8.44 -26.14
C LEU A 80 18.57 9.49 -26.75
N PRO A 81 17.87 9.23 -27.88
CA PRO A 81 16.83 10.14 -28.37
C PRO A 81 15.72 10.41 -27.36
N LEU A 82 15.18 9.37 -26.71
CA LEU A 82 14.11 9.52 -25.72
C LEU A 82 14.54 10.39 -24.54
N LEU A 83 15.69 10.09 -23.93
CA LEU A 83 16.19 10.88 -22.79
C LEU A 83 16.60 12.30 -23.23
N GLY A 84 17.09 12.47 -24.46
CA GLY A 84 17.33 13.80 -25.04
C GLY A 84 16.07 14.65 -25.15
N LEU A 85 14.92 14.04 -25.47
CA LEU A 85 13.60 14.69 -25.45
C LEU A 85 13.11 15.07 -24.03
N LEU A 86 13.74 14.51 -22.99
CA LEU A 86 13.47 14.79 -21.58
C LEU A 86 14.54 15.72 -20.97
N ASP A 87 15.25 16.47 -21.81
CA ASP A 87 16.34 17.39 -21.48
C ASP A 87 17.58 16.74 -20.85
N TYR A 88 17.79 15.43 -21.03
CA TYR A 88 19.02 14.80 -20.57
C TYR A 88 20.19 15.09 -21.52
N GLN A 89 21.29 15.56 -20.94
CA GLN A 89 22.61 15.57 -21.57
C GLN A 89 23.41 14.39 -21.04
N LEU A 90 23.42 13.29 -21.80
CA LEU A 90 24.05 12.04 -21.37
C LEU A 90 25.53 11.99 -21.77
N VAL A 91 26.39 11.77 -20.78
CA VAL A 91 27.84 11.64 -20.96
C VAL A 91 28.23 10.17 -20.86
N PHE A 92 28.69 9.58 -21.97
CA PHE A 92 29.13 8.19 -22.02
C PHE A 92 30.38 7.95 -21.17
N GLN A 93 30.33 6.92 -20.32
CA GLN A 93 31.43 6.54 -19.44
C GLN A 93 32.35 5.52 -20.13
N ARG A 94 33.59 5.93 -20.42
CA ARG A 94 34.56 5.09 -21.16
C ARG A 94 35.18 3.96 -20.33
N SER A 95 35.14 4.09 -19.01
CA SER A 95 35.69 3.12 -18.06
C SER A 95 34.73 2.95 -16.89
N ALA A 96 34.79 1.78 -16.24
CA ALA A 96 34.04 1.53 -15.02
C ALA A 96 34.47 2.51 -13.91
N ALA A 97 33.50 3.02 -13.15
CA ALA A 97 33.78 3.78 -11.94
C ALA A 97 34.34 2.85 -10.87
N MET A 98 35.35 3.30 -10.12
CA MET A 98 35.93 2.54 -9.03
C MET A 98 35.39 3.06 -7.70
N VAL A 99 34.65 2.22 -6.97
CA VAL A 99 34.09 2.54 -5.64
C VAL A 99 34.52 1.44 -4.68
N ASP A 100 35.21 1.79 -3.60
CA ASP A 100 35.78 0.85 -2.62
C ASP A 100 36.58 -0.31 -3.24
N GLY A 101 37.35 -0.02 -4.29
CA GLY A 101 38.14 -1.03 -5.02
C GLY A 101 37.31 -1.98 -5.90
N ARG A 102 36.01 -1.74 -6.08
CA ARG A 102 35.12 -2.50 -6.97
C ARG A 102 34.78 -1.69 -8.25
N PRO A 103 34.80 -2.33 -9.43
CA PRO A 103 34.44 -1.67 -10.68
C PRO A 103 32.92 -1.70 -10.93
N TYR A 104 32.35 -0.55 -11.32
CA TYR A 104 30.96 -0.38 -11.74
C TYR A 104 30.90 0.10 -13.18
N ALA A 105 30.56 -0.80 -14.11
CA ALA A 105 30.48 -0.53 -15.55
C ALA A 105 29.14 0.12 -15.94
N LEU A 106 28.86 1.30 -15.38
CA LEU A 106 27.67 2.08 -15.72
C LEU A 106 27.87 2.81 -17.05
N SER A 107 26.80 2.96 -17.84
CA SER A 107 26.95 3.34 -19.25
C SER A 107 27.12 4.85 -19.48
N HIS A 108 26.39 5.67 -18.72
CA HIS A 108 26.32 7.12 -18.90
C HIS A 108 26.11 7.81 -17.54
N ARG A 109 26.21 9.14 -17.55
CA ARG A 109 25.72 10.04 -16.49
C ARG A 109 24.86 11.13 -17.09
N ALA A 110 23.91 11.65 -16.31
CA ALA A 110 23.03 12.76 -16.68
C ALA A 110 23.65 14.14 -16.43
N GLY A 111 24.91 14.30 -16.83
CA GLY A 111 25.74 15.50 -16.65
C GLY A 111 27.23 15.19 -16.74
N GLU A 112 28.06 16.24 -16.78
CA GLU A 112 29.53 16.12 -16.89
C GLU A 112 30.20 15.87 -15.54
N THR A 113 29.55 16.25 -14.43
CA THR A 113 30.12 16.10 -13.09
C THR A 113 29.95 14.69 -12.56
N ASP A 114 30.87 14.26 -11.71
CA ASP A 114 30.76 12.95 -11.06
C ASP A 114 29.49 12.85 -10.21
N ALA A 115 29.04 13.96 -9.60
CA ALA A 115 27.81 14.02 -8.82
C ALA A 115 26.52 13.92 -9.66
N ALA A 116 26.60 13.92 -11.00
CA ALA A 116 25.44 13.77 -11.85
C ALA A 116 24.83 12.35 -11.72
N PRO A 117 23.49 12.22 -11.81
CA PRO A 117 22.81 10.95 -11.71
C PRO A 117 23.36 9.90 -12.70
N PRO A 118 23.75 8.70 -12.24
CA PRO A 118 24.15 7.62 -13.13
C PRO A 118 22.97 7.13 -13.98
N VAL A 119 23.27 6.79 -15.25
CA VAL A 119 22.31 6.21 -16.19
C VAL A 119 22.91 4.94 -16.79
N HIS A 120 22.28 3.79 -16.55
CA HIS A 120 22.71 2.50 -17.07
C HIS A 120 21.75 1.98 -18.14
N VAL A 121 22.25 1.88 -19.36
CA VAL A 121 21.53 1.41 -20.54
C VAL A 121 22.10 0.07 -20.95
N VAL A 122 21.24 -0.95 -21.01
CA VAL A 122 21.57 -2.29 -21.48
C VAL A 122 20.82 -2.63 -22.77
N ALA A 123 21.06 -3.81 -23.31
CA ALA A 123 20.35 -4.28 -24.50
C ALA A 123 18.90 -4.68 -24.17
N VAL A 124 18.03 -4.61 -25.16
CA VAL A 124 16.59 -4.89 -25.01
C VAL A 124 16.27 -6.35 -24.69
N ASP A 125 17.19 -7.25 -25.00
CA ASP A 125 17.15 -8.68 -24.68
C ASP A 125 17.82 -9.01 -23.34
N GLN A 126 18.22 -8.00 -22.55
CA GLN A 126 18.73 -8.14 -21.21
C GLN A 126 17.73 -7.58 -20.17
N PRO A 127 16.91 -8.45 -19.54
CA PRO A 127 15.99 -8.02 -18.51
C PRO A 127 16.71 -7.36 -17.32
N LEU A 128 16.15 -6.26 -16.81
CA LEU A 128 16.79 -5.44 -15.77
C LEU A 128 17.05 -6.19 -14.45
N GLY A 129 16.20 -7.16 -14.12
CA GLY A 129 16.29 -7.97 -12.91
C GLY A 129 17.17 -9.22 -13.03
N GLU A 130 17.65 -9.55 -14.23
CA GLU A 130 18.31 -10.83 -14.49
C GLU A 130 19.81 -10.69 -14.79
N ARG A 131 20.56 -11.76 -14.47
CA ARG A 131 22.00 -11.82 -14.71
C ARG A 131 22.28 -12.43 -16.08
N GLN A 132 23.19 -11.81 -16.83
CA GLN A 132 23.71 -12.37 -18.08
C GLN A 132 24.88 -13.32 -17.77
N GLY A 133 24.58 -14.59 -17.50
CA GLY A 133 25.59 -15.62 -17.25
C GLY A 133 26.22 -15.62 -15.85
N ARG A 134 27.21 -16.51 -15.66
CA ARG A 134 27.81 -16.78 -14.35
C ARG A 134 28.81 -15.68 -13.98
N GLY A 135 28.58 -15.02 -12.84
CA GLY A 135 29.49 -13.99 -12.29
C GLY A 135 29.13 -12.55 -12.67
N SER A 136 28.12 -12.32 -13.51
CA SER A 136 27.57 -10.98 -13.75
C SER A 136 26.54 -10.60 -12.69
N ILE A 137 26.32 -9.29 -12.55
CA ILE A 137 25.31 -8.71 -11.67
C ILE A 137 24.17 -8.22 -12.58
N ALA A 138 22.92 -8.37 -12.12
CA ALA A 138 21.78 -7.85 -12.85
C ALA A 138 21.87 -6.31 -12.97
N PRO A 139 21.45 -5.71 -14.10
CA PRO A 139 21.57 -4.26 -14.31
C PRO A 139 20.99 -3.41 -13.17
N HIS A 140 19.81 -3.79 -12.68
CA HIS A 140 19.17 -3.14 -11.54
C HIS A 140 20.03 -3.23 -10.28
N ALA A 141 20.52 -4.44 -9.95
CA ALA A 141 21.35 -4.66 -8.75
C ALA A 141 22.71 -3.94 -8.83
N LEU A 142 23.29 -3.84 -10.04
CA LEU A 142 24.54 -3.12 -10.26
C LEU A 142 24.38 -1.63 -9.97
N LEU A 143 23.32 -1.02 -10.48
CA LEU A 143 23.04 0.40 -10.23
C LEU A 143 22.67 0.65 -8.76
N GLN A 144 21.85 -0.22 -8.15
CA GLN A 144 21.47 -0.08 -6.74
C GLN A 144 22.70 -0.16 -5.81
N ASP A 145 23.59 -1.13 -6.01
CA ASP A 145 24.81 -1.26 -5.20
C ASP A 145 25.77 -0.08 -5.43
N TYR A 146 25.77 0.53 -6.62
CA TYR A 146 26.51 1.77 -6.87
C TYR A 146 25.94 2.95 -6.07
N LEU A 147 24.63 3.21 -6.15
CA LEU A 147 23.97 4.30 -5.42
C LEU A 147 24.19 4.16 -3.91
N ASN A 148 24.06 2.95 -3.37
CA ASN A 148 24.23 2.69 -1.93
C ASN A 148 25.66 2.89 -1.39
N ARG A 149 26.65 3.04 -2.28
CA ARG A 149 28.08 3.21 -1.93
C ARG A 149 28.63 4.58 -2.32
N THR A 150 27.80 5.43 -2.90
CA THR A 150 28.21 6.72 -3.44
C THR A 150 27.27 7.82 -2.95
N GLU A 151 27.59 9.08 -3.26
CA GLU A 151 26.79 10.23 -2.80
C GLU A 151 25.59 10.51 -3.70
N GLN A 152 25.50 9.88 -4.87
CA GLN A 152 24.37 10.09 -5.78
C GLN A 152 23.11 9.43 -5.22
N LEU A 153 22.09 10.26 -4.96
CA LEU A 153 20.81 9.77 -4.44
C LEU A 153 19.95 9.05 -5.49
N TRP A 154 19.98 9.48 -6.75
CA TRP A 154 19.06 8.99 -7.79
C TRP A 154 19.80 8.47 -9.00
N GLY A 155 19.26 7.43 -9.64
CA GLY A 155 19.79 6.85 -10.86
C GLY A 155 18.72 6.24 -11.76
N ILE A 156 19.06 6.03 -13.03
CA ILE A 156 18.17 5.42 -14.03
C ILE A 156 18.82 4.15 -14.58
N VAL A 157 18.03 3.07 -14.67
CA VAL A 157 18.42 1.87 -15.42
C VAL A 157 17.34 1.51 -16.43
N THR A 158 17.74 1.16 -17.65
CA THR A 158 16.81 0.82 -18.73
C THR A 158 17.40 -0.16 -19.74
N ASP A 159 16.56 -1.06 -20.25
CA ASP A 159 16.84 -1.94 -21.39
C ASP A 159 16.17 -1.41 -22.69
N GLY A 160 15.54 -0.23 -22.62
CA GLY A 160 14.76 0.37 -23.70
C GLY A 160 13.29 -0.02 -23.73
N TYR A 161 12.91 -1.21 -23.25
CA TYR A 161 11.48 -1.57 -23.09
C TYR A 161 10.95 -1.16 -21.73
N THR A 162 11.80 -1.18 -20.72
CA THR A 162 11.48 -0.83 -19.35
C THR A 162 12.48 0.20 -18.85
N LEU A 163 12.00 1.18 -18.08
CA LEU A 163 12.84 2.15 -17.39
C LEU A 163 12.51 2.14 -15.90
N ARG A 164 13.54 2.02 -15.07
CA ARG A 164 13.43 2.11 -13.60
C ARG A 164 14.15 3.36 -13.08
N LEU A 165 13.44 4.14 -12.27
CA LEU A 165 14.00 5.14 -11.38
C LEU A 165 14.37 4.47 -10.06
N LEU A 166 15.64 4.57 -9.68
CA LEU A 166 16.17 4.04 -8.42
C LEU A 166 16.60 5.21 -7.53
N ARG A 167 16.45 5.00 -6.23
CA ARG A 167 16.99 5.86 -5.18
C ARG A 167 17.98 5.05 -4.34
N ASP A 168 18.96 5.73 -3.74
CA ASP A 168 19.76 5.15 -2.67
C ASP A 168 18.84 4.58 -1.57
N SER A 169 19.19 3.40 -1.09
CA SER A 169 18.42 2.73 -0.05
C SER A 169 19.36 2.07 0.94
N SER A 170 19.16 2.38 2.22
CA SER A 170 19.85 1.72 3.33
C SER A 170 19.37 0.28 3.57
N TYR A 171 18.24 -0.12 2.96
CA TYR A 171 17.61 -1.41 3.16
C TYR A 171 17.97 -2.38 2.02
N PHE A 172 18.74 -3.42 2.36
CA PHE A 172 19.16 -4.47 1.40
C PHE A 172 18.10 -5.55 1.15
N SER A 173 17.00 -5.55 1.89
CA SER A 173 16.03 -6.66 1.92
C SER A 173 15.03 -6.63 0.77
N ARG A 174 14.72 -5.47 0.17
CA ARG A 174 13.75 -5.33 -0.93
C ARG A 174 14.18 -4.24 -1.92
N PRO A 175 13.94 -4.45 -3.22
CA PRO A 175 14.22 -3.43 -4.22
C PRO A 175 13.19 -2.29 -4.13
N THR A 176 13.67 -1.05 -4.21
CA THR A 176 12.84 0.16 -4.17
C THR A 176 13.01 0.92 -5.47
N TYR A 177 11.96 0.98 -6.30
CA TYR A 177 12.03 1.62 -7.61
C TYR A 177 10.65 2.02 -8.14
N VAL A 178 10.64 2.97 -9.08
CA VAL A 178 9.48 3.22 -9.94
C VAL A 178 9.82 2.71 -11.33
N GLU A 179 9.02 1.79 -11.86
CA GLU A 179 9.19 1.19 -13.17
C GLU A 179 8.13 1.69 -14.14
N PHE A 180 8.54 1.95 -15.38
CA PHE A 180 7.65 2.22 -16.51
C PHE A 180 7.88 1.20 -17.62
N ASP A 181 6.81 0.58 -18.10
CA ASP A 181 6.83 -0.26 -19.31
C ASP A 181 6.67 0.63 -20.54
N LEU A 182 7.80 1.09 -21.07
CA LEU A 182 7.86 1.94 -22.27
C LEU A 182 7.29 1.20 -23.48
N ARG A 183 7.49 -0.12 -23.58
CA ARG A 183 6.96 -0.90 -24.68
C ARG A 183 5.44 -0.82 -24.73
N GLN A 184 4.76 -1.07 -23.62
CA GLN A 184 3.30 -0.97 -23.57
C GLN A 184 2.80 0.46 -23.78
N ILE A 185 3.51 1.47 -23.25
CA ILE A 185 3.16 2.88 -23.47
C ILE A 185 3.20 3.24 -24.95
N PHE A 186 4.26 2.87 -25.68
CA PHE A 186 4.45 3.26 -27.08
C PHE A 186 3.73 2.34 -28.07
N ASP A 187 3.69 1.03 -27.86
CA ASP A 187 2.93 0.09 -28.69
C ASP A 187 1.41 0.31 -28.53
N GLY A 188 0.98 0.70 -27.32
CA GLY A 188 -0.41 0.98 -26.98
C GLY A 188 -0.88 2.41 -27.26
N ASP A 189 -0.01 3.30 -27.74
CA ASP A 189 -0.30 4.73 -27.95
C ASP A 189 -0.92 5.42 -26.70
N ARG A 190 -0.37 5.10 -25.51
CA ARG A 190 -0.90 5.52 -24.20
C ARG A 190 -0.33 6.88 -23.78
N LEU A 191 -0.88 7.96 -24.35
CA LEU A 191 -0.45 9.34 -24.03
C LEU A 191 -0.61 9.70 -22.54
N ASP A 192 -1.69 9.25 -21.90
CA ASP A 192 -1.98 9.47 -20.49
C ASP A 192 -0.90 8.91 -19.56
N GLU A 193 -0.40 7.72 -19.85
CA GLU A 193 0.71 7.12 -19.10
C GLU A 193 2.06 7.77 -19.45
N PHE A 194 2.26 8.16 -20.70
CA PHE A 194 3.44 8.95 -21.08
C PHE A 194 3.47 10.30 -20.37
N ILE A 195 2.33 10.93 -20.11
CA ILE A 195 2.27 12.18 -19.32
C ILE A 195 2.81 11.94 -17.91
N LEU A 196 2.46 10.81 -17.27
CA LEU A 196 2.97 10.46 -15.96
C LEU A 196 4.49 10.17 -16.01
N PHE A 197 4.93 9.39 -16.98
CA PHE A 197 6.35 9.12 -17.24
C PHE A 197 7.14 10.42 -17.43
N TYR A 198 6.68 11.33 -18.29
CA TYR A 198 7.31 12.62 -18.54
C TYR A 198 7.42 13.44 -17.25
N ARG A 199 6.35 13.51 -16.44
CA ARG A 199 6.33 14.30 -15.21
C ARG A 199 7.29 13.80 -14.13
N LEU A 200 7.57 12.50 -14.08
CA LEU A 200 8.45 11.89 -13.06
C LEU A 200 9.89 11.74 -13.55
N VAL A 201 10.11 11.45 -14.83
CA VAL A 201 11.42 11.09 -15.38
C VAL A 201 12.12 12.29 -16.03
N HIS A 202 11.46 13.43 -16.26
CA HIS A 202 12.13 14.60 -16.87
C HIS A 202 13.41 15.02 -16.11
N ARG A 203 14.45 15.48 -16.82
CA ARG A 203 15.74 15.81 -16.22
C ARG A 203 15.63 16.83 -15.08
N SER A 204 14.67 17.75 -15.16
CA SER A 204 14.40 18.76 -14.12
C SER A 204 13.86 18.19 -12.79
N ARG A 205 13.52 16.89 -12.73
CA ARG A 205 13.09 16.24 -11.48
C ARG A 205 14.25 15.75 -10.62
N LEU A 206 15.39 15.44 -11.25
CA LEU A 206 16.58 14.89 -10.61
C LEU A 206 17.59 15.99 -10.23
N PRO A 207 18.55 15.71 -9.32
CA PRO A 207 19.53 16.69 -8.88
C PRO A 207 20.30 17.32 -10.06
N ILE A 208 20.47 18.65 -10.04
CA ILE A 208 21.34 19.37 -10.96
C ILE A 208 22.65 19.66 -10.21
N ASP A 209 23.79 19.39 -10.85
CA ASP A 209 25.13 19.60 -10.28
C ASP A 209 25.37 18.96 -8.89
N GLY A 210 24.70 17.84 -8.60
CA GLY A 210 24.84 17.13 -7.32
C GLY A 210 24.14 17.80 -6.14
N ASN A 211 23.28 18.81 -6.38
CA ASN A 211 22.55 19.48 -5.31
C ASN A 211 21.19 18.81 -5.05
N ASP A 212 21.15 17.92 -4.07
CA ASP A 212 19.94 17.18 -3.70
C ASP A 212 18.81 18.09 -3.19
N ALA A 213 19.12 19.27 -2.64
CA ALA A 213 18.09 20.21 -2.18
C ALA A 213 17.22 20.74 -3.34
N THR A 214 17.72 20.66 -4.58
CA THR A 214 16.98 21.03 -5.80
C THR A 214 16.19 19.88 -6.41
N CYS A 215 16.38 18.65 -5.91
CA CYS A 215 15.72 17.46 -6.44
C CYS A 215 14.23 17.45 -6.06
N LEU A 216 13.38 17.72 -7.04
CA LEU A 216 11.92 17.66 -6.85
C LEU A 216 11.46 16.23 -6.56
N LEU A 217 12.09 15.23 -7.19
CA LEU A 217 11.74 13.83 -6.96
C LEU A 217 12.06 13.40 -5.52
N GLU A 218 13.15 13.91 -4.93
CA GLU A 218 13.47 13.70 -3.52
C GLU A 218 12.43 14.36 -2.61
N ARG A 219 11.97 15.58 -2.94
CA ARG A 219 10.89 16.21 -2.18
C ARG A 219 9.59 15.42 -2.24
N TYR A 220 9.25 14.85 -3.41
CA TYR A 220 8.06 14.01 -3.55
C TYR A 220 8.20 12.72 -2.73
N HIS A 221 9.39 12.11 -2.74
CA HIS A 221 9.70 10.95 -1.90
C HIS A 221 9.56 11.28 -0.40
N LEU A 222 10.15 12.38 0.08
CA LEU A 222 10.04 12.81 1.47
C LEU A 222 8.59 13.11 1.87
N GLN A 223 7.79 13.69 0.97
CA GLN A 223 6.35 13.85 1.20
C GLN A 223 5.63 12.50 1.30
N ALA A 224 5.97 11.53 0.46
CA ALA A 224 5.42 10.17 0.54
C ALA A 224 5.76 9.49 1.87
N VAL A 225 7.01 9.62 2.34
CA VAL A 225 7.46 9.09 3.63
C VAL A 225 6.71 9.75 4.80
N GLU A 226 6.63 11.09 4.81
CA GLU A 226 5.92 11.82 5.86
C GLU A 226 4.41 11.49 5.88
N GLN A 227 3.81 11.31 4.70
CA GLN A 227 2.43 10.84 4.59
C GLN A 227 2.28 9.42 5.15
N GLY A 228 3.17 8.50 4.82
CA GLY A 228 3.18 7.12 5.35
C GLY A 228 3.25 7.09 6.88
N ASP A 229 4.12 7.90 7.47
CA ASP A 229 4.23 8.02 8.94
C ASP A 229 2.94 8.54 9.58
N ARG A 230 2.32 9.58 9.00
CA ARG A 230 1.04 10.11 9.48
C ARG A 230 -0.10 9.09 9.34
N ILE A 231 -0.11 8.32 8.24
CA ILE A 231 -1.08 7.24 8.02
C ILE A 231 -0.91 6.15 9.07
N ARG A 232 0.33 5.76 9.38
CA ARG A 232 0.65 4.76 10.41
C ARG A 232 0.18 5.19 11.80
N ASP A 233 0.48 6.43 12.19
CA ASP A 233 0.03 6.99 13.47
C ASP A 233 -1.49 7.07 13.56
N GLY A 234 -2.14 7.53 12.48
CA GLY A 234 -3.59 7.57 12.38
C GLY A 234 -4.23 6.18 12.45
N LEU A 235 -3.66 5.21 11.72
CA LEU A 235 -4.15 3.84 11.65
C LEU A 235 -4.00 3.13 13.01
N ARG A 236 -2.92 3.38 13.75
CA ARG A 236 -2.76 2.86 15.11
C ARG A 236 -3.92 3.30 16.01
N ILE A 237 -4.24 4.60 16.04
CA ILE A 237 -5.33 5.14 16.85
C ILE A 237 -6.67 4.55 16.41
N ALA A 238 -6.90 4.48 15.09
CA ALA A 238 -8.09 3.89 14.50
C ALA A 238 -8.29 2.41 14.87
N VAL A 239 -7.21 1.63 14.89
CA VAL A 239 -7.26 0.22 15.29
C VAL A 239 -7.54 0.09 16.79
N GLU A 240 -6.94 0.93 17.65
CA GLU A 240 -7.26 0.97 19.08
C GLU A 240 -8.75 1.26 19.33
N GLU A 241 -9.34 2.19 18.56
CA GLU A 241 -10.77 2.50 18.61
C GLU A 241 -11.63 1.33 18.11
N ALA A 242 -11.23 0.67 17.02
CA ALA A 242 -11.94 -0.49 16.50
C ALA A 242 -11.95 -1.68 17.47
N ILE A 243 -10.82 -1.97 18.11
CA ILE A 243 -10.73 -3.01 19.15
C ILE A 243 -11.70 -2.70 20.30
N ARG A 244 -11.83 -1.42 20.67
CA ARG A 244 -12.77 -0.98 21.70
C ARG A 244 -14.23 -1.19 21.28
N HIS A 245 -14.58 -0.88 20.03
CA HIS A 245 -15.92 -1.14 19.51
C HIS A 245 -16.23 -2.63 19.45
N LEU A 246 -15.30 -3.46 18.94
CA LEU A 246 -15.47 -4.92 18.91
C LEU A 246 -15.61 -5.50 20.33
N GLY A 247 -14.70 -5.16 21.23
CA GLY A 247 -14.71 -5.67 22.60
C GLY A 247 -15.97 -5.27 23.36
N ASN A 248 -16.39 -4.01 23.27
CA ASN A 248 -17.64 -3.56 23.91
C ASN A 248 -18.88 -4.18 23.26
N GLY A 249 -18.93 -4.30 21.94
CA GLY A 249 -20.04 -4.92 21.22
C GLY A 249 -20.24 -6.37 21.63
N LEU A 250 -19.15 -7.15 21.67
CA LEU A 250 -19.16 -8.54 22.14
C LEU A 250 -19.67 -8.65 23.59
N LEU A 251 -19.26 -7.75 24.48
CA LEU A 251 -19.68 -7.83 25.88
C LEU A 251 -21.11 -7.35 26.11
N ARG A 252 -21.60 -6.41 25.31
CA ARG A 252 -22.98 -5.89 25.38
C ARG A 252 -23.99 -6.83 24.75
N HIS A 253 -23.59 -7.63 23.77
CA HIS A 253 -24.51 -8.49 23.04
C HIS A 253 -25.21 -9.50 23.98
N GLN A 254 -26.54 -9.51 23.97
CA GLN A 254 -27.34 -10.28 24.94
C GLN A 254 -27.02 -11.78 24.90
N HIS A 255 -26.76 -12.34 23.72
CA HIS A 255 -26.48 -13.77 23.52
C HIS A 255 -25.06 -14.21 23.92
N ASN A 256 -24.18 -13.29 24.31
CA ASN A 256 -22.80 -13.62 24.70
C ASN A 256 -22.65 -13.85 26.23
N GLN A 257 -23.63 -14.50 26.85
CA GLN A 257 -23.61 -14.75 28.29
C GLN A 257 -22.44 -15.66 28.71
N GLU A 258 -22.19 -16.74 27.96
CA GLU A 258 -21.07 -17.65 28.22
C GLU A 258 -19.71 -16.92 28.17
N LEU A 259 -19.52 -16.02 27.21
CA LEU A 259 -18.30 -15.21 27.09
C LEU A 259 -18.09 -14.35 28.34
N ARG A 260 -19.15 -13.69 28.83
CA ARG A 260 -19.09 -12.87 30.06
C ARG A 260 -18.75 -13.72 31.29
N GLU A 261 -19.42 -14.85 31.47
CA GLU A 261 -19.18 -15.76 32.60
C GLU A 261 -17.75 -16.33 32.60
N ARG A 262 -17.19 -16.64 31.43
CA ARG A 262 -15.80 -17.10 31.30
C ARG A 262 -14.78 -16.01 31.64
N LEU A 263 -15.05 -14.75 31.30
CA LEU A 263 -14.22 -13.61 31.69
C LEU A 263 -14.30 -13.35 33.20
N GLU A 264 -15.51 -13.36 33.76
CA GLU A 264 -15.73 -13.14 35.20
C GLU A 264 -15.11 -14.24 36.07
N SER A 265 -15.21 -15.50 35.62
CA SER A 265 -14.58 -16.64 36.30
C SER A 265 -13.07 -16.75 36.09
N GLY A 266 -12.48 -15.93 35.22
CA GLY A 266 -11.06 -15.98 34.88
C GLY A 266 -10.64 -17.16 33.98
N LYS A 267 -11.59 -18.00 33.53
CA LYS A 267 -11.33 -19.06 32.55
C LYS A 267 -10.82 -18.51 31.22
N LEU A 268 -11.30 -17.33 30.83
CA LEU A 268 -10.73 -16.52 29.76
C LEU A 268 -10.03 -15.32 30.39
N THR A 269 -8.72 -15.21 30.22
CA THR A 269 -7.98 -14.05 30.73
C THR A 269 -8.23 -12.82 29.87
N THR A 270 -8.16 -11.62 30.45
CA THR A 270 -8.23 -10.34 29.74
C THR A 270 -7.23 -10.27 28.59
N ARG A 271 -6.02 -10.80 28.79
CA ARG A 271 -4.97 -10.87 27.77
C ARG A 271 -5.37 -11.78 26.61
N ALA A 272 -5.88 -12.98 26.90
CA ALA A 272 -6.33 -13.90 25.86
C ALA A 272 -7.52 -13.33 25.07
N PHE A 273 -8.45 -12.65 25.74
CA PHE A 273 -9.55 -11.95 25.06
C PHE A 273 -9.04 -10.83 24.14
N TYR A 274 -8.12 -9.98 24.62
CA TYR A 274 -7.50 -8.93 23.81
C TYR A 274 -6.74 -9.50 22.61
N GLN A 275 -6.00 -10.59 22.79
CA GLN A 275 -5.33 -11.29 21.70
C GLN A 275 -6.33 -11.76 20.64
N GLN A 276 -7.47 -12.34 21.03
CA GLN A 276 -8.50 -12.75 20.06
C GLN A 276 -9.08 -11.55 19.30
N LEU A 277 -9.29 -10.39 19.94
CA LEU A 277 -9.69 -9.16 19.24
C LEU A 277 -8.66 -8.71 18.22
N LEU A 278 -7.36 -8.77 18.56
CA LEU A 278 -6.28 -8.47 17.62
C LEU A 278 -6.28 -9.41 16.41
N TYR A 279 -6.56 -10.70 16.61
CA TYR A 279 -6.69 -11.64 15.49
C TYR A 279 -7.87 -11.28 14.57
N THR A 280 -9.01 -10.88 15.13
CA THR A 280 -10.15 -10.40 14.32
C THR A 280 -9.76 -9.17 13.49
N ILE A 281 -9.07 -8.19 14.10
CA ILE A 281 -8.57 -7.02 13.37
C ILE A 281 -7.56 -7.42 12.29
N TYR A 282 -6.65 -8.35 12.57
CA TYR A 282 -5.69 -8.83 11.58
C TYR A 282 -6.39 -9.45 10.38
N ARG A 283 -7.44 -10.25 10.59
CA ARG A 283 -8.25 -10.80 9.49
C ARG A 283 -8.85 -9.71 8.62
N PHE A 284 -9.41 -8.64 9.23
CA PHE A 284 -9.92 -7.51 8.47
C PHE A 284 -8.84 -6.84 7.63
N LEU A 285 -7.71 -6.50 8.23
CA LEU A 285 -6.61 -5.82 7.55
C LEU A 285 -6.04 -6.68 6.41
N PHE A 286 -5.83 -7.99 6.66
CA PHE A 286 -5.42 -8.95 5.63
C PHE A 286 -6.41 -8.99 4.46
N LEU A 287 -7.71 -9.12 4.74
CA LEU A 287 -8.74 -9.19 3.71
C LEU A 287 -8.84 -7.86 2.94
N MET A 288 -8.71 -6.71 3.58
CA MET A 288 -8.69 -5.42 2.87
C MET A 288 -7.52 -5.31 1.90
N VAL A 289 -6.32 -5.68 2.33
CA VAL A 289 -5.13 -5.67 1.46
C VAL A 289 -5.32 -6.65 0.30
N ALA A 290 -5.79 -7.86 0.59
CA ALA A 290 -5.99 -8.90 -0.40
C ALA A 290 -7.10 -8.52 -1.42
N GLU A 291 -8.19 -7.91 -0.97
CA GLU A 291 -9.26 -7.42 -1.84
C GLU A 291 -8.81 -6.23 -2.70
N GLU A 292 -8.17 -5.22 -2.12
CA GLU A 292 -7.74 -4.03 -2.87
C GLU A 292 -6.63 -4.34 -3.88
N ARG A 293 -5.77 -5.33 -3.60
CA ARG A 293 -4.78 -5.87 -4.55
C ARG A 293 -5.36 -6.91 -5.52
N ASN A 294 -6.67 -7.17 -5.47
CA ASN A 294 -7.36 -8.17 -6.28
C ASN A 294 -6.73 -9.59 -6.18
N LEU A 295 -6.19 -9.96 -5.02
CA LEU A 295 -5.54 -11.26 -4.79
C LEU A 295 -6.54 -12.39 -4.48
N LEU A 296 -7.78 -12.05 -4.11
CA LEU A 296 -8.79 -13.03 -3.71
C LEU A 296 -9.68 -13.52 -4.86
N VAL A 297 -9.70 -12.83 -5.99
CA VAL A 297 -10.55 -13.17 -7.13
C VAL A 297 -9.68 -13.22 -8.37
N ASP A 298 -9.54 -14.42 -8.95
CA ASP A 298 -8.69 -14.66 -10.11
C ASP A 298 -9.41 -14.12 -11.38
N HIS A 299 -9.11 -12.88 -11.77
CA HIS A 299 -9.46 -12.34 -13.08
C HIS A 299 -8.45 -12.80 -14.14
N LYS A 300 -8.20 -14.10 -14.24
CA LYS A 300 -7.49 -14.58 -15.42
C LYS A 300 -8.44 -14.44 -16.60
N ASP A 301 -8.06 -13.57 -17.53
CA ASP A 301 -8.68 -13.42 -18.84
C ASP A 301 -9.11 -14.79 -19.38
N THR A 302 -10.33 -14.83 -19.87
CA THR A 302 -11.17 -16.00 -20.20
C THR A 302 -10.60 -16.90 -21.32
N LYS A 303 -9.31 -16.79 -21.64
CA LYS A 303 -8.61 -17.56 -22.68
C LYS A 303 -7.81 -18.75 -22.12
N ASP A 304 -7.19 -18.62 -20.94
CA ASP A 304 -6.36 -19.69 -20.38
C ASP A 304 -7.12 -20.68 -19.47
N THR A 305 -8.31 -20.30 -19.00
CA THR A 305 -9.14 -21.18 -18.15
C THR A 305 -9.59 -22.45 -18.88
N LYS A 306 -9.64 -22.46 -20.23
CA LYS A 306 -10.02 -23.65 -21.00
C LYS A 306 -9.01 -24.80 -20.89
N ALA A 307 -7.72 -24.53 -20.74
CA ALA A 307 -6.68 -25.56 -20.70
C ALA A 307 -6.52 -26.22 -19.31
N ALA A 308 -6.75 -25.46 -18.22
CA ALA A 308 -6.74 -26.01 -16.86
C ALA A 308 -8.04 -26.76 -16.50
N GLN A 309 -9.11 -26.52 -17.27
CA GLN A 309 -10.43 -27.14 -17.04
C GLN A 309 -10.50 -28.61 -17.46
N GLU A 310 -9.62 -29.09 -18.35
CA GLU A 310 -9.72 -30.43 -18.96
C GLU A 310 -9.20 -31.58 -18.07
N HIS A 311 -8.34 -31.32 -17.07
CA HIS A 311 -7.76 -32.39 -16.23
C HIS A 311 -8.57 -32.74 -14.96
N ILE A 312 -9.62 -31.97 -14.61
CA ILE A 312 -10.45 -32.20 -13.41
C ILE A 312 -11.91 -32.45 -13.84
N GLN A 313 -12.09 -33.23 -14.91
CA GLN A 313 -13.38 -33.42 -15.60
C GLN A 313 -14.16 -34.65 -15.09
N GLU A 314 -13.56 -35.61 -14.38
CA GLU A 314 -14.19 -36.93 -14.18
C GLU A 314 -14.98 -37.16 -12.87
N GLU A 315 -14.80 -36.38 -11.78
CA GLU A 315 -15.45 -36.74 -10.49
C GLU A 315 -16.51 -35.77 -9.92
N LEU A 316 -16.73 -34.57 -10.47
CA LEU A 316 -17.64 -33.57 -9.86
C LEU A 316 -18.63 -32.91 -10.85
N GLY A 317 -19.05 -33.66 -11.86
CA GLY A 317 -19.81 -33.19 -13.04
C GLY A 317 -21.22 -32.60 -12.80
N ALA A 318 -21.72 -32.51 -11.57
CA ALA A 318 -23.01 -31.87 -11.27
C ALA A 318 -22.89 -30.53 -10.51
N LEU A 319 -21.75 -30.25 -9.86
CA LEU A 319 -21.60 -29.06 -9.02
C LEU A 319 -21.07 -27.83 -9.80
N ARG A 320 -20.49 -28.03 -10.98
CA ARG A 320 -19.89 -26.97 -11.83
C ARG A 320 -20.89 -26.16 -12.67
N ALA A 321 -22.16 -26.55 -12.73
CA ALA A 321 -23.19 -25.75 -13.42
C ALA A 321 -23.62 -24.51 -12.61
N PHE A 322 -23.20 -24.40 -11.34
CA PHE A 322 -23.21 -23.12 -10.65
C PHE A 322 -22.05 -22.32 -11.26
N VAL A 323 -22.38 -21.39 -12.18
CA VAL A 323 -21.44 -20.36 -12.62
C VAL A 323 -20.94 -19.70 -11.35
N VAL A 324 -19.70 -19.99 -10.98
CA VAL A 324 -19.03 -19.34 -9.87
C VAL A 324 -18.85 -17.91 -10.31
N ASN A 325 -19.82 -17.06 -9.99
CA ASN A 325 -19.74 -15.64 -10.28
C ASN A 325 -18.93 -15.01 -9.15
N PRO A 326 -17.69 -14.54 -9.40
CA PRO A 326 -16.88 -13.88 -8.39
C PRO A 326 -17.53 -12.60 -7.84
N ASP A 327 -18.52 -12.07 -8.55
CA ASP A 327 -19.34 -10.95 -8.08
C ASP A 327 -20.11 -11.30 -6.81
N TYR A 328 -20.50 -12.57 -6.57
CA TYR A 328 -21.21 -12.95 -5.33
C TYR A 328 -20.38 -12.68 -4.07
N TYR A 329 -19.08 -12.97 -4.12
CA TYR A 329 -18.18 -12.63 -3.03
C TYR A 329 -18.16 -11.11 -2.81
N ARG A 330 -17.94 -10.35 -3.90
CA ARG A 330 -17.82 -8.89 -3.85
C ARG A 330 -19.09 -8.23 -3.34
N GLU A 331 -20.26 -8.68 -3.77
CA GLU A 331 -21.56 -8.08 -3.49
C GLU A 331 -22.13 -8.44 -2.11
N HIS A 332 -21.71 -9.55 -1.51
CA HIS A 332 -22.34 -10.05 -0.27
C HIS A 332 -21.36 -10.28 0.90
N TYR A 333 -20.18 -10.83 0.63
CA TYR A 333 -19.26 -11.29 1.68
C TYR A 333 -18.05 -10.38 1.86
N SER A 334 -17.70 -9.57 0.87
CA SER A 334 -16.47 -8.78 0.89
C SER A 334 -16.39 -7.82 2.07
N VAL A 335 -15.17 -7.63 2.56
CA VAL A 335 -14.87 -6.61 3.55
C VAL A 335 -15.04 -5.22 2.93
N ALA A 336 -14.73 -5.04 1.64
CA ALA A 336 -14.98 -3.83 0.88
C ALA A 336 -16.45 -3.36 0.99
N ARG A 337 -17.41 -4.29 0.88
CA ARG A 337 -18.83 -4.02 1.12
C ARG A 337 -19.10 -3.54 2.54
N LEU A 338 -18.51 -4.20 3.55
CA LEU A 338 -18.65 -3.76 4.94
C LEU A 338 -18.11 -2.34 5.14
N ARG A 339 -17.03 -1.96 4.47
CA ARG A 339 -16.48 -0.59 4.51
C ARG A 339 -17.45 0.42 3.89
N LEU A 340 -18.07 0.09 2.75
CA LEU A 340 -19.08 0.94 2.12
C LEU A 340 -20.29 1.15 3.05
N LEU A 341 -20.80 0.07 3.64
CA LEU A 341 -21.88 0.16 4.64
C LEU A 341 -21.46 0.96 5.88
N ALA A 342 -20.20 0.86 6.26
CA ALA A 342 -19.64 1.59 7.39
C ALA A 342 -19.45 3.08 7.08
N ASP A 343 -19.51 3.54 5.83
CA ASP A 343 -19.47 4.97 5.49
C ASP A 343 -20.86 5.63 5.59
N GLU A 344 -21.94 4.85 5.42
CA GLU A 344 -23.33 5.33 5.52
C GLU A 344 -23.73 5.74 6.96
N PRO A 345 -24.63 6.72 7.16
CA PRO A 345 -25.10 7.11 8.49
C PRO A 345 -25.56 5.89 9.30
N LEU A 346 -24.98 5.69 10.49
CA LEU A 346 -25.20 4.54 11.36
C LEU A 346 -26.62 4.55 11.94
N THR A 347 -27.57 4.14 11.12
CA THR A 347 -29.00 3.97 11.45
C THR A 347 -29.35 2.50 11.67
N ALA A 348 -28.35 1.61 11.59
CA ALA A 348 -28.49 0.18 11.86
C ALA A 348 -29.03 -0.06 13.28
N PRO A 349 -30.18 -0.76 13.42
CA PRO A 349 -30.68 -1.16 14.72
C PRO A 349 -29.69 -2.08 15.46
N GLU A 350 -29.58 -1.93 16.78
CA GLU A 350 -28.72 -2.78 17.64
C GLU A 350 -29.14 -4.26 17.67
N ARG A 351 -30.34 -4.58 17.17
CA ARG A 351 -30.92 -5.93 17.25
C ARG A 351 -30.45 -6.90 16.16
N PHE A 352 -29.84 -6.39 15.09
CA PHE A 352 -29.44 -7.21 13.95
C PHE A 352 -27.94 -7.51 14.02
N ASP A 353 -27.57 -8.74 13.73
CA ASP A 353 -26.21 -9.30 13.78
C ASP A 353 -25.84 -10.05 12.48
N ASP A 354 -26.64 -9.92 11.43
CA ASP A 354 -26.49 -10.61 10.14
C ASP A 354 -25.18 -10.26 9.41
N LEU A 355 -24.65 -9.05 9.58
CA LEU A 355 -23.35 -8.69 9.00
C LEU A 355 -22.21 -9.48 9.64
N TRP A 356 -22.29 -9.73 10.95
CA TRP A 356 -21.31 -10.56 11.63
C TRP A 356 -21.45 -12.04 11.27
N LEU A 357 -22.69 -12.54 11.16
CA LEU A 357 -22.95 -13.91 10.68
C LEU A 357 -22.39 -14.11 9.26
N GLY A 358 -22.53 -13.10 8.39
CA GLY A 358 -21.91 -13.09 7.06
C GLY A 358 -20.39 -13.18 7.12
N LEU A 359 -19.76 -12.45 8.04
CA LEU A 359 -18.30 -12.49 8.25
C LEU A 359 -17.83 -13.85 8.81
N GLN A 360 -18.56 -14.44 9.76
CA GLN A 360 -18.29 -15.79 10.25
C GLN A 360 -18.38 -16.81 9.11
N THR A 361 -19.38 -16.67 8.25
CA THR A 361 -19.53 -17.50 7.05
C THR A 361 -18.33 -17.33 6.11
N LEU A 362 -17.86 -16.10 5.92
CA LEU A 362 -16.64 -15.84 5.15
C LEU A 362 -15.42 -16.52 5.77
N PHE A 363 -15.19 -16.38 7.08
CA PHE A 363 -14.06 -17.03 7.75
C PHE A 363 -14.12 -18.55 7.63
N LEU A 364 -15.32 -19.15 7.69
CA LEU A 364 -15.49 -20.58 7.43
C LEU A 364 -15.17 -20.92 5.98
N ALA A 365 -15.66 -20.13 5.03
CA ALA A 365 -15.42 -20.36 3.61
C ALA A 365 -13.93 -20.27 3.25
N LEU A 366 -13.16 -19.37 3.87
CA LEU A 366 -11.72 -19.22 3.63
C LEU A 366 -10.87 -20.39 4.17
N ARG A 367 -11.44 -21.27 5.00
CA ARG A 367 -10.80 -22.47 5.56
C ARG A 367 -11.18 -23.76 4.83
N ASP A 368 -12.28 -23.74 4.10
CA ASP A 368 -12.84 -24.91 3.43
C ASP A 368 -12.70 -24.74 1.93
N GLU A 369 -11.91 -25.62 1.31
CA GLU A 369 -11.60 -25.54 -0.12
C GLU A 369 -12.84 -25.59 -1.00
N ARG A 370 -13.90 -26.31 -0.59
CA ARG A 370 -15.13 -26.42 -1.37
C ARG A 370 -15.95 -25.15 -1.28
N MET A 371 -16.05 -24.55 -0.09
CA MET A 371 -16.76 -23.28 0.10
C MET A 371 -15.99 -22.11 -0.55
N ALA A 372 -14.66 -22.08 -0.45
CA ALA A 372 -13.83 -21.12 -1.16
C ALA A 372 -14.05 -21.21 -2.68
N ALA A 373 -14.00 -22.42 -3.24
CA ALA A 373 -14.25 -22.65 -4.66
C ALA A 373 -15.67 -22.22 -5.07
N ALA A 374 -16.69 -22.45 -4.24
CA ALA A 374 -18.06 -22.01 -4.51
C ALA A 374 -18.21 -20.48 -4.57
N LEU A 375 -17.36 -19.74 -3.85
CA LEU A 375 -17.30 -18.27 -3.87
C LEU A 375 -16.32 -17.70 -4.91
N GLY A 376 -15.61 -18.56 -5.65
CA GLY A 376 -14.64 -18.12 -6.67
C GLY A 376 -13.36 -17.53 -6.09
N MET A 377 -13.00 -17.96 -4.89
CA MET A 377 -11.83 -17.50 -4.15
C MET A 377 -10.88 -18.66 -3.84
N PRO A 378 -9.56 -18.41 -3.78
CA PRO A 378 -8.62 -19.42 -3.34
C PRO A 378 -8.81 -19.70 -1.84
N PRO A 379 -8.66 -20.96 -1.39
CA PRO A 379 -8.58 -21.24 0.04
C PRO A 379 -7.30 -20.60 0.59
N LEU A 380 -7.46 -19.63 1.50
CA LEU A 380 -6.30 -18.99 2.12
C LEU A 380 -5.65 -19.91 3.15
N ASN A 381 -6.45 -20.69 3.87
CA ASN A 381 -6.00 -21.59 4.94
C ASN A 381 -5.06 -20.88 5.96
N GLY A 382 -4.39 -21.66 6.82
CA GLY A 382 -3.37 -21.17 7.74
C GLY A 382 -3.87 -20.60 9.07
N GLN A 383 -2.91 -20.33 9.97
CA GLN A 383 -3.16 -19.98 11.38
C GLN A 383 -4.03 -18.74 11.59
N LEU A 384 -4.08 -17.85 10.59
CA LEU A 384 -4.85 -16.63 10.67
C LEU A 384 -6.36 -16.91 10.68
N PHE A 385 -6.83 -17.83 9.85
CA PHE A 385 -8.25 -18.15 9.70
C PHE A 385 -8.68 -19.37 10.54
N GLU A 386 -7.80 -19.96 11.36
CA GLU A 386 -8.18 -21.02 12.31
C GLU A 386 -9.32 -20.59 13.25
N GLU A 387 -10.17 -21.53 13.64
CA GLU A 387 -11.29 -21.22 14.54
C GLU A 387 -10.80 -20.66 15.87
N ARG A 388 -11.40 -19.55 16.30
CA ARG A 388 -11.15 -18.96 17.62
C ARG A 388 -12.45 -18.86 18.42
N GLU A 389 -12.32 -18.69 19.72
CA GLU A 389 -13.50 -18.67 20.61
C GLU A 389 -14.42 -17.49 20.29
N LEU A 390 -13.87 -16.32 19.95
CA LEU A 390 -14.65 -15.16 19.53
C LEU A 390 -15.40 -15.37 18.21
N ASP A 391 -15.00 -16.35 17.39
CA ASP A 391 -15.70 -16.67 16.14
C ASP A 391 -17.07 -17.30 16.42
N ARG A 392 -17.38 -17.69 17.66
CA ARG A 392 -18.71 -18.19 18.07
C ARG A 392 -19.56 -17.14 18.78
N ALA A 393 -18.96 -16.02 19.16
CA ALA A 393 -19.67 -14.92 19.79
C ALA A 393 -20.41 -14.08 18.75
N LEU A 394 -21.37 -13.27 19.18
CA LEU A 394 -22.17 -12.40 18.31
C LEU A 394 -21.88 -10.92 18.57
N ILE A 395 -21.98 -10.09 17.54
CA ILE A 395 -21.86 -8.63 17.65
C ILE A 395 -22.94 -7.98 16.81
N SER A 396 -23.51 -6.89 17.33
CA SER A 396 -24.52 -6.13 16.59
C SER A 396 -23.90 -5.50 15.35
N ASN A 397 -24.71 -5.34 14.29
CA ASN A 397 -24.34 -4.60 13.08
C ASN A 397 -23.86 -3.19 13.41
N ARG A 398 -24.46 -2.54 14.42
CA ARG A 398 -24.06 -1.20 14.87
C ARG A 398 -22.62 -1.19 15.37
N ASP A 399 -22.27 -2.08 16.29
CA ASP A 399 -20.92 -2.14 16.88
C ASP A 399 -19.88 -2.63 15.86
N LEU A 400 -20.26 -3.57 14.99
CA LEU A 400 -19.41 -4.04 13.89
C LEU A 400 -19.10 -2.90 12.92
N LEU A 401 -20.11 -2.18 12.44
CA LEU A 401 -19.91 -1.07 11.50
C LEU A 401 -19.15 0.09 12.14
N LEU A 402 -19.31 0.34 13.45
CA LEU A 402 -18.47 1.29 14.19
C LEU A 402 -17.00 0.88 14.18
N ALA A 403 -16.72 -0.41 14.44
CA ALA A 403 -15.35 -0.92 14.37
C ALA A 403 -14.77 -0.83 12.96
N VAL A 404 -15.53 -1.27 11.95
CA VAL A 404 -15.12 -1.21 10.54
C VAL A 404 -14.88 0.23 10.08
N ARG A 405 -15.76 1.15 10.48
CA ARG A 405 -15.62 2.59 10.21
C ARG A 405 -14.31 3.15 10.78
N ALA A 406 -13.94 2.74 12.00
CA ALA A 406 -12.75 3.26 12.67
C ALA A 406 -11.47 2.98 11.86
N PHE A 407 -11.23 1.73 11.43
CA PHE A 407 -10.06 1.41 10.59
C PHE A 407 -10.26 1.63 9.09
N SER A 408 -11.47 1.96 8.61
CA SER A 408 -11.67 2.29 7.19
C SER A 408 -11.26 3.71 6.85
N SER A 409 -11.36 4.63 7.81
CA SER A 409 -11.07 6.05 7.64
C SER A 409 -10.68 6.72 8.95
N PHE A 410 -9.63 7.54 8.89
CA PHE A 410 -9.11 8.28 10.04
C PHE A 410 -9.00 9.76 9.69
N THR A 411 -8.92 10.60 10.71
CA THR A 411 -8.61 12.03 10.54
C THR A 411 -7.15 12.22 10.93
N PRO A 412 -6.26 12.55 9.96
CA PRO A 412 -4.86 12.80 10.27
C PRO A 412 -4.69 13.90 11.34
N PRO A 413 -3.66 13.81 12.21
CA PRO A 413 -3.37 14.88 13.16
C PRO A 413 -3.18 16.22 12.45
N GLY A 414 -3.94 17.24 12.86
CA GLY A 414 -3.89 18.59 12.26
C GLY A 414 -4.83 18.80 11.07
N GLU A 415 -5.50 17.76 10.58
CA GLU A 415 -6.54 17.86 9.55
C GLU A 415 -7.95 17.80 10.17
N HIS A 416 -8.93 18.37 9.46
CA HIS A 416 -10.35 18.30 9.84
C HIS A 416 -11.17 17.38 8.92
N VAL A 417 -10.55 16.91 7.84
CA VAL A 417 -11.19 16.05 6.84
C VAL A 417 -10.81 14.62 7.14
N ARG A 418 -11.82 13.75 7.15
CA ARG A 418 -11.62 12.32 7.30
C ARG A 418 -11.10 11.74 5.98
N ARG A 419 -10.00 11.01 6.02
CA ARG A 419 -9.42 10.33 4.86
C ARG A 419 -9.69 8.84 4.92
N ARG A 420 -10.04 8.26 3.78
CA ARG A 420 -10.15 6.80 3.62
C ARG A 420 -8.74 6.22 3.58
N VAL A 421 -8.53 5.10 4.29
CA VAL A 421 -7.27 4.37 4.23
C VAL A 421 -7.22 3.59 2.91
N ASN A 422 -6.14 3.76 2.14
CA ASN A 422 -5.83 2.95 0.97
C ASN A 422 -4.91 1.79 1.40
N TYR A 423 -5.46 0.59 1.51
CA TYR A 423 -4.73 -0.59 1.98
C TYR A 423 -3.89 -1.24 0.88
N SER A 424 -4.18 -1.02 -0.40
CA SER A 424 -3.29 -1.46 -1.50
C SER A 424 -1.94 -0.75 -1.47
N ALA A 425 -1.94 0.53 -1.04
CA ALA A 425 -0.79 1.40 -0.97
C ALA A 425 0.13 1.12 0.23
N LEU A 426 -0.39 0.46 1.27
CA LEU A 426 0.37 0.17 2.48
C LEU A 426 1.33 -1.00 2.23
N ASP A 427 2.62 -0.81 2.53
CA ASP A 427 3.58 -1.91 2.50
C ASP A 427 3.46 -2.80 3.76
N VAL A 428 3.99 -4.02 3.66
CA VAL A 428 4.03 -5.03 4.72
C VAL A 428 4.69 -4.48 5.99
N GLU A 429 5.71 -3.64 5.86
CA GLU A 429 6.40 -3.03 7.00
C GLU A 429 5.54 -1.99 7.72
N GLU A 430 4.79 -1.18 6.95
CA GLU A 430 3.87 -0.19 7.52
C GLU A 430 2.78 -0.89 8.34
N LEU A 431 2.19 -1.96 7.79
CA LEU A 431 1.25 -2.80 8.53
C LEU A 431 1.93 -3.47 9.73
N GLY A 432 3.11 -4.05 9.55
CA GLY A 432 3.90 -4.67 10.61
C GLY A 432 4.13 -3.76 11.82
N SER A 433 4.56 -2.52 11.55
CA SER A 433 4.81 -1.51 12.59
C SER A 433 3.55 -1.11 13.37
N VAL A 434 2.38 -1.05 12.69
CA VAL A 434 1.10 -0.83 13.38
C VAL A 434 0.83 -1.98 14.34
N TYR A 435 1.04 -3.23 13.93
CA TYR A 435 0.83 -4.39 14.80
C TYR A 435 1.79 -4.46 15.99
N GLU A 436 3.09 -4.24 15.77
CA GLU A 436 4.08 -4.24 16.86
C GLU A 436 3.69 -3.26 17.96
N SER A 437 3.26 -2.05 17.56
CA SER A 437 2.82 -1.03 18.50
C SER A 437 1.59 -1.43 19.35
N LEU A 438 0.69 -2.26 18.79
CA LEU A 438 -0.51 -2.76 19.46
C LEU A 438 -0.20 -3.94 20.39
N LEU A 439 0.76 -4.79 20.01
CA LEU A 439 1.24 -5.89 20.86
C LEU A 439 1.93 -5.37 22.12
N ASP A 440 2.71 -4.29 22.02
CA ASP A 440 3.33 -3.63 23.17
C ASP A 440 2.30 -3.10 24.17
N TYR A 441 1.13 -2.66 23.68
CA TYR A 441 0.03 -2.18 24.52
C TYR A 441 -0.56 -3.29 25.41
N SER A 442 -0.53 -4.55 24.95
CA SER A 442 -1.04 -5.71 25.71
C SER A 442 -0.28 -5.96 27.01
N GLN A 443 0.95 -5.47 27.13
CA GLN A 443 1.79 -5.65 28.32
C GLN A 443 1.38 -4.73 29.49
N ARG A 444 0.53 -3.70 29.25
CA ARG A 444 0.23 -2.62 30.22
C ARG A 444 -1.20 -2.60 30.77
N LEU A 445 -2.03 -3.59 30.46
CA LEU A 445 -3.39 -3.68 31.01
C LEU A 445 -3.36 -3.99 32.51
N ALA A 446 -3.45 -2.95 33.35
CA ALA A 446 -3.59 -3.09 34.80
C ALA A 446 -4.97 -3.67 35.16
N PRO A 447 -5.06 -4.58 36.15
CA PRO A 447 -6.34 -5.15 36.57
C PRO A 447 -7.23 -4.08 37.21
N THR A 448 -8.34 -3.73 36.56
CA THR A 448 -9.33 -2.80 37.11
C THR A 448 -10.13 -3.48 38.22
N ARG A 449 -9.71 -3.28 39.48
CA ARG A 449 -10.61 -3.44 40.64
C ARG A 449 -11.54 -2.24 40.70
N CYS A 450 -12.71 -2.33 40.06
CA CYS A 450 -13.81 -1.39 40.31
C CYS A 450 -15.16 -2.13 40.35
N MET A 451 -15.51 -2.66 41.53
CA MET A 451 -16.85 -3.14 41.85
C MET A 451 -17.78 -1.92 42.05
N ALA A 452 -18.34 -1.35 40.99
CA ALA A 452 -19.51 -0.46 41.09
C ALA A 452 -20.16 -0.06 39.75
N CYS A 453 -19.63 -0.42 38.58
CA CYS A 453 -20.30 -0.13 37.30
C CYS A 453 -20.28 -1.36 36.40
N ALA A 454 -21.44 -1.98 36.22
CA ALA A 454 -21.62 -2.98 35.18
C ALA A 454 -21.39 -2.33 33.80
N SER A 455 -20.63 -3.02 32.94
CA SER A 455 -20.63 -2.91 31.47
C SER A 455 -19.91 -1.74 30.77
N THR A 456 -18.80 -1.21 31.29
CA THR A 456 -17.90 -0.38 30.46
C THR A 456 -16.43 -0.75 30.65
N TRP A 457 -15.79 -1.26 29.61
CA TRP A 457 -14.33 -1.44 29.58
C TRP A 457 -13.65 -0.07 29.52
N CYS A 458 -12.77 0.21 30.48
CA CYS A 458 -12.05 1.47 30.59
C CYS A 458 -10.54 1.21 30.51
N TRP A 459 -9.88 1.84 29.53
CA TRP A 459 -8.42 1.85 29.43
C TRP A 459 -7.86 2.91 30.37
N ALA A 460 -7.01 2.52 31.33
CA ALA A 460 -6.22 3.48 32.09
C ALA A 460 -5.04 3.96 31.24
N ARG A 461 -5.04 5.25 30.88
CA ARG A 461 -3.93 5.92 30.20
C ARG A 461 -2.85 6.24 31.25
N LEU A 462 -1.79 5.43 31.33
CA LEU A 462 -0.61 5.79 32.11
C LEU A 462 0.29 6.69 31.25
N ALA A 463 0.25 7.99 31.54
CA ALA A 463 1.30 8.89 31.13
C ALA A 463 2.63 8.39 31.69
N ALA A 464 3.60 8.10 30.83
CA ALA A 464 4.98 7.93 31.26
C ALA A 464 5.50 9.28 31.81
N PRO A 465 6.27 9.30 32.90
CA PRO A 465 6.90 10.52 33.37
C PRO A 465 8.04 10.89 32.41
N LEU A 466 7.82 11.91 31.58
CA LEU A 466 8.91 12.65 30.96
C LEU A 466 9.63 13.40 32.10
N ALA A 467 10.73 12.84 32.58
CA ALA A 467 11.72 13.59 33.31
C ALA A 467 12.42 14.52 32.32
N HIS A 468 12.07 15.81 32.35
CA HIS A 468 12.97 16.97 32.30
C HIS A 468 12.10 18.27 32.23
N THR A 469 12.12 19.03 33.34
CA THR A 469 12.12 20.52 33.48
C THR A 469 11.59 21.34 32.28
N THR A 470 10.62 22.27 32.33
CA THR A 470 10.11 23.24 33.34
C THR A 470 8.80 23.88 32.78
N PRO A 471 8.00 24.63 33.56
CA PRO A 471 6.55 24.81 33.36
C PRO A 471 6.15 26.11 32.64
N THR A 472 5.03 26.09 31.89
CA THR A 472 3.93 27.08 31.93
C THR A 472 2.95 26.89 30.77
N ALA A 473 1.78 26.29 31.04
CA ALA A 473 0.50 26.61 30.38
C ALA A 473 -0.63 25.83 31.06
N ARG A 474 -1.48 26.55 31.80
CA ARG A 474 -2.74 26.03 32.36
C ARG A 474 -3.73 25.78 31.24
N TRP A 475 -4.18 24.54 31.07
CA TRP A 475 -5.44 24.21 30.39
C TRP A 475 -6.31 23.42 31.37
N GLY A 476 -7.41 24.04 31.82
CA GLY A 476 -8.39 23.42 32.71
C GLY A 476 -9.33 22.50 31.92
N MET A 477 -9.52 21.27 32.41
CA MET A 477 -10.58 20.37 31.98
C MET A 477 -11.43 20.00 33.20
N ASN A 478 -12.66 20.52 33.23
CA ASN A 478 -13.74 20.13 34.13
C ASN A 478 -14.59 19.06 33.44
N TRP A 479 -14.54 17.79 33.85
CA TRP A 479 -15.65 16.83 33.64
C TRP A 479 -15.74 15.82 34.78
N CYS A 480 -16.99 15.47 35.13
CA CYS A 480 -17.47 14.56 36.18
C CYS A 480 -17.65 15.14 37.61
N ARG A 481 -18.82 15.74 37.86
CA ARG A 481 -19.53 15.64 39.15
C ARG A 481 -20.81 14.81 38.96
N PRO A 482 -21.12 13.82 39.82
CA PRO A 482 -22.38 13.08 39.73
C PRO A 482 -23.55 13.90 40.29
N ARG A 483 -24.67 13.94 39.57
CA ARG A 483 -25.98 14.41 40.08
C ARG A 483 -26.58 13.33 40.97
N SER A 484 -27.00 13.73 42.17
CA SER A 484 -27.63 12.89 43.18
C SER A 484 -29.07 12.52 42.83
N CYS A 485 -29.40 11.23 42.95
CA CYS A 485 -30.77 10.74 43.04
C CYS A 485 -31.37 11.13 44.41
N ARG A 486 -32.47 11.90 44.43
CA ARG A 486 -33.37 11.97 45.59
C ARG A 486 -34.62 11.16 45.30
N GLY A 487 -34.73 10.02 45.97
CA GLY A 487 -35.96 9.23 46.04
C GLY A 487 -36.99 9.88 46.97
N SER A 488 -38.25 9.76 46.58
CA SER A 488 -39.42 10.21 47.32
C SER A 488 -39.60 9.47 48.65
N LYS A 489 -39.78 10.20 49.75
CA LYS A 489 -40.50 9.72 50.93
C LYS A 489 -41.82 10.48 51.01
N LYS A 490 -42.94 9.80 50.75
CA LYS A 490 -44.27 10.23 51.19
C LYS A 490 -44.69 9.35 52.36
N SER A 491 -44.92 10.04 53.48
CA SER A 491 -45.89 9.77 54.56
C SER A 491 -46.72 8.48 54.53
N CYS A 492 -46.59 7.68 55.58
CA CYS A 492 -47.71 7.08 56.28
C CYS A 492 -47.63 7.56 57.74
N ALA A 493 -48.69 8.23 58.21
CA ALA A 493 -48.96 8.55 59.60
C ALA A 493 -50.14 7.67 60.05
N GLY A 494 -50.08 7.20 61.30
CA GLY A 494 -51.05 6.29 61.91
C GLY A 494 -50.35 5.38 62.90
#